data_AF-A0A0W0ZA22-F1
#
_entry.id   AF-A0A0W0ZA22-F1
#
_cell.length_a   1.000
_cell.length_b   1.000
_cell.length_c   1.000
_cell.angle_alpha   90.00
_cell.angle_beta   90.00
_cell.angle_gamma   90.00
#
_symmetry.space_group_name_H-M   'P 1'
#
loop_
_entity.id
_entity.type
_entity.pdbx_description
1 polymer ?
#
loop_
_entity_poly.entity_id
_entity_poly.type
_entity_poly.pdbx_seq_one_letter_code
_entity_poly.pdbx_strand_id
1 'polypeptide(L)'
;MSTSFHDVAAKLENRLGHAFRYGSSAFRFGLIPQSVSDHLPVLADLPFGDQSIKMLSWNLLADEHLFNNFMNISGSDYLEQALNTRMAGKENIYAGAMYHLFAEMGQYLLKHSEDGNIKVTKELLEGFIANEAQPSRRALSRDAETARLKVGQVEDARKALVDILLDSKALHAHEYQLALKQSMELIYHIKAPDGALQWSNRFKRLSGNSRAVAELASQDILAFQECTKPDDLETLIKNAKNSPENMVFLTHNLSPSGKSTDNVVLAFNADKFQLVEQETPANPLKTSFEGKKPALYCKLMDKKTGKEFIVGSVHHPGGDHDLRQEVIDNVKKLQGKDSEIPFYIAGDYNHTAEQFAEMDVDSTALDPLLFYPSQKGTMAGSDYGNVNKAIDAIMSDQALTNRIKVSPSIVLAPPSPVSIRVGFDIPGHHLATTTIDATLKPHIIESQAKFKETLQQIKSEEASRVIDALPVKHDDDDPDLGNRISLRIQS
;
A
#
# COMPACT_ATOMS: atom_id res chain seq x y z
N MET A 1 -24.34 11.55 23.23
CA MET A 1 -23.83 12.17 21.99
C MET A 1 -23.14 11.09 21.20
N SER A 2 -23.52 10.84 19.93
CA SER A 2 -22.90 9.80 19.10
C SER A 2 -21.52 10.27 18.65
N THR A 3 -20.47 9.63 19.15
CA THR A 3 -19.10 9.82 18.69
C THR A 3 -19.05 9.40 17.21
N SER A 4 -18.63 10.30 16.32
CA SER A 4 -18.54 9.95 14.90
C SER A 4 -17.43 8.90 14.71
N PHE A 5 -17.57 8.04 13.70
CA PHE A 5 -16.50 7.09 13.32
C PHE A 5 -15.15 7.80 13.15
N HIS A 6 -15.15 9.04 12.66
CA HIS A 6 -13.95 9.86 12.47
C HIS A 6 -13.30 10.31 13.79
N ASP A 7 -14.09 10.57 14.84
CA ASP A 7 -13.56 10.95 16.16
C ASP A 7 -12.94 9.76 16.89
N VAL A 8 -13.57 8.59 16.78
CA VAL A 8 -13.02 7.33 17.33
C VAL A 8 -11.75 6.94 16.58
N ALA A 9 -11.74 7.13 15.25
CA ALA A 9 -10.60 6.90 14.40
C ALA A 9 -9.38 7.76 14.76
N ALA A 10 -9.57 9.07 14.88
CA ALA A 10 -8.50 10.02 15.23
C ALA A 10 -7.93 9.79 16.65
N LYS A 11 -8.78 9.40 17.61
CA LYS A 11 -8.35 9.07 18.98
C LYS A 11 -7.53 7.77 19.04
N LEU A 12 -7.90 6.76 18.25
CA LEU A 12 -7.14 5.51 18.11
C LEU A 12 -5.79 5.74 17.41
N GLU A 13 -5.74 6.57 16.37
CA GLU A 13 -4.50 6.94 15.68
C GLU A 13 -3.47 7.60 16.61
N ASN A 14 -3.92 8.46 17.53
CA ASN A 14 -3.03 9.23 18.42
C ASN A 14 -2.46 8.42 19.60
N ARG A 15 -3.08 7.31 20.03
CA ARG A 15 -2.63 6.55 21.22
C ARG A 15 -1.73 5.34 20.91
N LEU A 16 -1.78 4.79 19.69
CA LEU A 16 -1.11 3.53 19.38
C LEU A 16 0.27 3.67 18.72
N GLY A 17 0.68 4.88 18.31
CA GLY A 17 2.07 5.17 17.90
C GLY A 17 2.62 4.37 16.69
N HIS A 18 1.80 3.56 16.04
CA HIS A 18 2.14 2.73 14.90
C HIS A 18 1.06 2.88 13.84
N ALA A 19 1.37 2.52 12.59
CA ALA A 19 0.39 2.28 11.55
C ALA A 19 -0.48 1.04 11.85
N PHE A 20 -1.03 0.94 13.06
CA PHE A 20 -2.15 0.06 13.43
C PHE A 20 -3.42 0.32 12.60
N ARG A 21 -3.31 1.20 11.58
CA ARG A 21 -4.07 1.23 10.33
C ARG A 21 -4.66 -0.15 9.98
N TYR A 22 -5.91 -0.38 10.39
CA TYR A 22 -7.04 -0.20 9.47
C TYR A 22 -6.83 -0.84 8.08
N GLY A 23 -6.31 -2.06 8.01
CA GLY A 23 -5.80 -2.51 6.72
C GLY A 23 -4.90 -3.73 6.77
N SER A 24 -3.99 -3.78 7.72
CA SER A 24 -3.04 -4.90 7.84
C SER A 24 -3.70 -6.21 8.26
N SER A 25 -4.91 -6.14 8.81
CA SER A 25 -5.83 -7.28 8.84
C SER A 25 -7.01 -7.13 7.89
N ALA A 26 -7.24 -5.99 7.24
CA ALA A 26 -8.24 -5.92 6.19
C ALA A 26 -7.80 -6.85 5.05
N PHE A 27 -6.58 -6.72 4.52
CA PHE A 27 -6.04 -7.67 3.55
C PHE A 27 -5.91 -9.10 4.12
N ARG A 28 -5.48 -9.31 5.37
CA ARG A 28 -5.50 -10.66 5.99
C ARG A 28 -6.91 -11.18 6.34
N PHE A 29 -7.96 -10.36 6.18
CA PHE A 29 -9.38 -10.70 6.28
C PHE A 29 -10.11 -10.49 4.93
N GLY A 30 -9.40 -10.31 3.82
CA GLY A 30 -9.94 -10.11 2.47
C GLY A 30 -10.61 -8.75 2.15
N LEU A 31 -10.48 -7.75 3.00
CA LEU A 31 -11.04 -6.41 2.88
C LEU A 31 -10.07 -5.45 2.17
N ILE A 32 -10.45 -4.99 0.98
CA ILE A 32 -9.65 -4.09 0.12
C ILE A 32 -10.05 -2.63 0.39
N PRO A 33 -9.12 -1.75 0.83
CA PRO A 33 -9.47 -0.39 1.25
C PRO A 33 -9.87 0.50 0.08
N GLN A 34 -10.71 1.48 0.36
CA GLN A 34 -11.13 2.54 -0.56
C GLN A 34 -10.08 3.66 -0.71
N SER A 35 -8.80 3.30 -0.83
CA SER A 35 -7.68 4.25 -0.86
C SER A 35 -7.27 4.64 -2.28
N VAL A 36 -6.48 5.71 -2.40
CA VAL A 36 -5.81 6.10 -3.67
C VAL A 36 -4.58 5.23 -3.91
N SER A 37 -3.90 4.82 -2.85
CA SER A 37 -2.71 3.97 -2.84
C SER A 37 -2.67 3.19 -1.53
N ASP A 38 -1.94 2.07 -1.51
CA ASP A 38 -1.53 1.35 -0.30
C ASP A 38 -0.34 2.03 0.40
N HIS A 39 0.31 2.99 -0.25
CA HIS A 39 1.25 3.91 0.36
C HIS A 39 0.59 5.22 0.81
N LEU A 40 1.22 5.87 1.79
CA LEU A 40 0.86 7.20 2.26
C LEU A 40 1.80 8.27 1.74
N PRO A 41 1.27 9.46 1.38
CA PRO A 41 2.12 10.55 0.93
C PRO A 41 3.02 11.05 2.06
N VAL A 42 4.27 11.31 1.71
CA VAL A 42 5.30 11.87 2.59
C VAL A 42 5.49 13.33 2.26
N LEU A 43 5.30 14.20 3.25
CA LEU A 43 5.59 15.62 3.17
C LEU A 43 6.99 15.91 3.71
N ALA A 44 7.69 16.83 3.08
CA ALA A 44 8.97 17.32 3.57
C ALA A 44 9.14 18.84 3.40
N ASP A 45 9.70 19.45 4.44
CA ASP A 45 10.12 20.85 4.47
C ASP A 45 11.65 20.92 4.27
N LEU A 46 12.09 20.98 3.01
CA LEU A 46 13.50 20.88 2.62
C LEU A 46 14.24 22.19 2.94
N PRO A 47 15.35 22.17 3.70
CA PRO A 47 16.11 23.37 4.04
C PRO A 47 16.96 23.84 2.86
N PHE A 48 16.77 25.06 2.36
CA PHE A 48 17.54 25.60 1.24
C PHE A 48 17.93 27.06 1.47
N GLY A 49 19.16 27.28 1.96
CA GLY A 49 19.58 28.59 2.48
C GLY A 49 18.69 29.02 3.65
N ASP A 50 18.17 30.25 3.59
CA ASP A 50 17.24 30.81 4.60
C ASP A 50 15.76 30.46 4.35
N GLN A 51 15.49 29.64 3.32
CA GLN A 51 14.13 29.30 2.90
C GLN A 51 13.88 27.80 3.08
N SER A 52 12.61 27.41 2.95
CA SER A 52 12.23 26.00 2.87
C SER A 52 11.42 25.74 1.62
N ILE A 53 11.77 24.66 0.92
CA ILE A 53 11.07 24.16 -0.26
C ILE A 53 10.10 23.07 0.21
N LYS A 54 8.83 23.20 -0.17
CA LYS A 54 7.82 22.20 0.18
C LYS A 54 7.78 21.08 -0.85
N MET A 55 7.97 19.86 -0.38
CA MET A 55 7.96 18.66 -1.21
C MET A 55 6.91 17.65 -0.72
N LEU A 56 6.25 16.98 -1.66
CA LEU A 56 5.49 15.76 -1.39
C LEU A 56 5.98 14.63 -2.28
N SER A 57 6.20 13.45 -1.68
CA SER A 57 6.45 12.20 -2.38
C SER A 57 5.32 11.20 -2.16
N TRP A 58 4.93 10.45 -3.20
CA TRP A 58 3.90 9.42 -3.05
C TRP A 58 4.01 8.31 -4.12
N ASN A 59 4.17 7.06 -3.68
CA ASN A 59 3.92 5.89 -4.51
C ASN A 59 2.41 5.73 -4.72
N LEU A 60 1.97 5.69 -5.98
CA LEU A 60 0.58 5.68 -6.37
C LEU A 60 0.05 4.31 -6.77
N LEU A 61 0.81 3.23 -6.61
CA LEU A 61 0.44 1.85 -6.95
C LEU A 61 -0.03 1.71 -8.41
N ALA A 62 0.87 1.36 -9.33
CA ALA A 62 0.52 1.33 -10.75
C ALA A 62 -0.43 0.16 -11.03
N ASP A 63 -1.34 0.34 -11.99
CA ASP A 63 -2.32 -0.70 -12.32
C ASP A 63 -1.66 -2.03 -12.75
N GLU A 64 -0.47 -1.97 -13.37
CA GLU A 64 0.29 -3.17 -13.74
C GLU A 64 0.80 -3.98 -12.53
N HIS A 65 0.97 -3.34 -11.37
CA HIS A 65 1.46 -3.96 -10.13
C HIS A 65 0.33 -4.46 -9.23
N LEU A 66 -0.95 -4.22 -9.57
CA LEU A 66 -2.07 -4.61 -8.71
C LEU A 66 -2.12 -6.10 -8.38
N PHE A 67 -1.65 -6.97 -9.28
CA PHE A 67 -1.58 -8.41 -9.04
C PHE A 67 -0.56 -8.82 -7.96
N ASN A 68 0.37 -7.93 -7.58
CA ASN A 68 1.28 -8.16 -6.45
C ASN A 68 0.50 -8.27 -5.13
N ASN A 69 -0.68 -7.66 -5.04
CA ASN A 69 -1.56 -7.79 -3.88
C ASN A 69 -2.01 -9.23 -3.58
N PHE A 70 -1.85 -10.18 -4.51
CA PHE A 70 -2.09 -11.60 -4.25
C PHE A 70 -1.10 -12.21 -3.25
N MET A 71 0.06 -11.57 -3.02
CA MET A 71 0.97 -11.93 -1.93
C MET A 71 0.34 -11.71 -0.54
N ASN A 72 -0.70 -10.88 -0.45
CA ASN A 72 -1.39 -10.57 0.79
C ASN A 72 -2.53 -11.55 1.14
N ILE A 73 -2.72 -12.64 0.38
CA ILE A 73 -3.79 -13.61 0.63
C ILE A 73 -3.50 -14.41 1.91
N SER A 74 -4.42 -14.35 2.87
CA SER A 74 -4.30 -15.08 4.12
C SER A 74 -4.35 -16.59 3.89
N GLY A 75 -3.50 -17.34 4.59
CA GLY A 75 -3.50 -18.80 4.53
C GLY A 75 -2.78 -19.39 3.30
N SER A 76 -2.08 -18.56 2.52
CA SER A 76 -1.21 -19.01 1.42
C SER A 76 -0.25 -20.10 1.85
N ASP A 77 0.42 -19.91 2.99
CA ASP A 77 1.48 -20.80 3.47
C ASP A 77 0.91 -22.15 3.93
N TYR A 78 -0.26 -22.15 4.57
CA TYR A 78 -0.95 -23.39 4.96
C TYR A 78 -1.40 -24.18 3.73
N LEU A 79 -1.89 -23.49 2.69
CA LEU A 79 -2.29 -24.14 1.46
C LEU A 79 -1.08 -24.66 0.68
N GLU A 80 0.03 -23.90 0.65
CA GLU A 80 1.27 -24.34 0.03
C GLU A 80 1.82 -25.61 0.70
N GLN A 81 1.85 -25.64 2.04
CA GLN A 81 2.27 -26.83 2.79
C GLN A 81 1.38 -28.04 2.48
N ALA A 82 0.05 -27.85 2.47
CA ALA A 82 -0.89 -28.92 2.13
C ALA A 82 -0.72 -29.40 0.69
N LEU A 83 -0.48 -28.48 -0.25
CA LEU A 83 -0.24 -28.79 -1.66
C LEU A 83 1.05 -29.59 -1.83
N ASN A 84 2.15 -29.13 -1.25
CA ASN A 84 3.44 -29.83 -1.25
C ASN A 84 3.31 -31.24 -0.65
N THR A 85 2.55 -31.38 0.45
CA THR A 85 2.27 -32.68 1.07
C THR A 85 1.49 -33.59 0.13
N ARG A 86 0.42 -33.08 -0.49
CA ARG A 86 -0.44 -33.85 -1.40
C ARG A 86 0.28 -34.29 -2.68
N MET A 87 1.22 -33.47 -3.17
CA MET A 87 2.00 -33.75 -4.38
C MET A 87 3.16 -34.74 -4.16
N ALA A 88 3.48 -35.10 -2.92
CA ALA A 88 4.30 -36.24 -2.50
C ALA A 88 5.48 -36.60 -3.44
N GLY A 89 6.42 -35.67 -3.63
CA GLY A 89 7.64 -35.88 -4.41
C GLY A 89 7.59 -35.38 -5.86
N LYS A 90 6.44 -34.86 -6.32
CA LYS A 90 6.35 -34.06 -7.54
C LYS A 90 6.69 -32.59 -7.25
N GLU A 91 7.27 -31.91 -8.23
CA GLU A 91 7.54 -30.48 -8.17
C GLU A 91 6.22 -29.68 -8.16
N ASN A 92 5.97 -28.93 -7.09
CA ASN A 92 4.93 -27.90 -7.06
C ASN A 92 5.45 -26.64 -7.79
N ILE A 93 4.99 -26.42 -9.02
CA ILE A 93 5.41 -25.28 -9.85
C ILE A 93 5.05 -23.90 -9.25
N TYR A 94 4.15 -23.88 -8.25
CA TYR A 94 3.73 -22.68 -7.52
C TYR A 94 4.41 -22.52 -6.15
N ALA A 95 5.35 -23.40 -5.75
CA ALA A 95 6.09 -23.25 -4.50
C ALA A 95 6.82 -21.89 -4.47
N GLY A 96 6.68 -21.14 -3.37
CA GLY A 96 7.15 -19.76 -3.23
C GLY A 96 6.48 -18.74 -4.17
N ALA A 97 5.44 -19.13 -4.90
CA ALA A 97 4.77 -18.33 -5.91
C ALA A 97 3.24 -18.54 -5.93
N MET A 98 2.66 -18.86 -4.76
CA MET A 98 1.23 -19.14 -4.58
C MET A 98 0.32 -18.01 -5.07
N TYR A 99 0.80 -16.77 -5.08
CA TYR A 99 0.08 -15.62 -5.62
C TYR A 99 -0.35 -15.82 -7.09
N HIS A 100 0.43 -16.53 -7.91
CA HIS A 100 0.03 -16.88 -9.28
C HIS A 100 -1.15 -17.87 -9.29
N LEU A 101 -1.14 -18.88 -8.42
CA LEU A 101 -2.23 -19.85 -8.32
C LEU A 101 -3.54 -19.19 -7.90
N PHE A 102 -3.48 -18.32 -6.89
CA PHE A 102 -4.65 -17.58 -6.44
C PHE A 102 -5.16 -16.59 -7.50
N ALA A 103 -4.26 -15.90 -8.21
CA ALA A 103 -4.66 -15.02 -9.31
C ALA A 103 -5.35 -15.79 -10.43
N GLU A 104 -4.85 -16.98 -10.80
CA GLU A 104 -5.46 -17.84 -11.81
C GLU A 104 -6.83 -18.36 -11.36
N MET A 105 -6.93 -18.88 -10.14
CA MET A 105 -8.17 -19.42 -9.58
C MET A 105 -9.24 -18.33 -9.40
N GLY A 106 -8.87 -17.18 -8.82
CA GLY A 106 -9.80 -16.06 -8.64
C GLY A 106 -10.36 -15.54 -9.97
N GLN A 107 -9.53 -15.49 -11.02
CA GLN A 107 -9.97 -15.09 -12.37
C GLN A 107 -10.93 -16.11 -12.97
N TYR A 108 -10.60 -17.39 -12.84
CA TYR A 108 -11.43 -18.47 -13.33
C TYR A 108 -12.81 -18.47 -12.65
N LEU A 109 -12.84 -18.39 -11.32
CA LEU A 109 -14.08 -18.42 -10.54
C LEU A 109 -14.96 -17.18 -10.83
N LEU A 110 -14.37 -15.98 -10.87
CA LEU A 110 -15.12 -14.75 -11.15
C LEU A 110 -15.73 -14.75 -12.57
N LYS A 111 -15.06 -15.36 -13.55
CA LYS A 111 -15.59 -15.50 -14.93
C LYS A 111 -16.88 -16.33 -14.97
N HIS A 112 -17.09 -17.22 -13.99
CA HIS A 112 -18.29 -18.05 -13.85
C HIS A 112 -19.29 -17.45 -12.85
N SER A 113 -19.20 -16.14 -12.58
CA SER A 113 -20.23 -15.43 -11.81
C SER A 113 -21.49 -15.20 -12.65
N GLU A 114 -22.66 -15.42 -12.05
CA GLU A 114 -23.97 -15.15 -12.63
C GLU A 114 -24.67 -14.09 -11.76
N ASP A 115 -24.96 -12.92 -12.33
CA ASP A 115 -25.58 -11.78 -11.64
C ASP A 115 -24.90 -11.43 -10.30
N GLY A 116 -23.56 -11.50 -10.26
CA GLY A 116 -22.76 -11.25 -9.07
C GLY A 116 -22.80 -12.37 -8.02
N ASN A 117 -23.39 -13.53 -8.32
CA ASN A 117 -23.35 -14.71 -7.46
C ASN A 117 -22.39 -15.75 -8.04
N ILE A 118 -21.54 -16.30 -7.19
CA ILE A 118 -20.62 -17.40 -7.52
C ILE A 118 -20.97 -18.56 -6.62
N LYS A 119 -21.37 -19.67 -7.24
CA LYS A 119 -21.59 -20.94 -6.55
C LYS A 119 -20.41 -21.86 -6.82
N VAL A 120 -19.54 -22.03 -5.83
CA VAL A 120 -18.38 -22.91 -5.91
C VAL A 120 -18.83 -24.35 -5.72
N THR A 121 -19.02 -25.07 -6.83
CA THR A 121 -19.36 -26.50 -6.85
C THR A 121 -18.15 -27.36 -7.18
N LYS A 122 -18.31 -28.68 -7.04
CA LYS A 122 -17.30 -29.66 -7.46
C LYS A 122 -16.97 -29.53 -8.95
N GLU A 123 -17.98 -29.44 -9.81
CA GLU A 123 -17.82 -29.36 -11.27
C GLU A 123 -17.05 -28.10 -11.67
N LEU A 124 -17.32 -26.97 -10.99
CA LEU A 124 -16.59 -25.73 -11.22
C LEU A 124 -15.11 -25.87 -10.83
N LEU A 125 -14.81 -26.46 -9.67
CA LEU A 125 -13.44 -26.69 -9.24
C LEU A 125 -12.70 -27.67 -10.16
N GLU A 126 -13.33 -28.77 -10.58
CA GLU A 126 -12.75 -29.72 -11.54
C GLU A 126 -12.48 -29.07 -12.90
N GLY A 127 -13.35 -28.16 -13.35
CA GLY A 127 -13.14 -27.38 -14.57
C GLY A 127 -11.93 -26.45 -14.53
N PHE A 128 -11.50 -26.00 -13.35
CA PHE A 128 -10.31 -25.16 -13.18
C PHE A 128 -9.00 -25.90 -13.53
N ILE A 129 -8.98 -27.23 -13.40
CA ILE A 129 -7.77 -28.04 -13.63
C ILE A 129 -7.20 -27.76 -15.02
N ALA A 130 -8.05 -27.84 -16.05
CA ALA A 130 -7.65 -27.56 -17.42
C ALA A 130 -7.51 -26.05 -17.68
N ASN A 131 -8.52 -25.25 -17.30
CA ASN A 131 -8.60 -23.79 -17.53
C ASN A 131 -7.97 -23.35 -18.88
N GLU A 132 -8.36 -23.99 -19.97
CA GLU A 132 -7.76 -23.79 -21.31
C GLU A 132 -7.89 -22.35 -21.80
N ALA A 133 -8.92 -21.64 -21.35
CA ALA A 133 -9.16 -20.24 -21.70
C ALA A 133 -8.12 -19.27 -21.11
N GLN A 134 -7.43 -19.66 -20.04
CA GLN A 134 -6.38 -18.86 -19.38
C GLN A 134 -5.21 -19.77 -18.95
N PRO A 135 -4.31 -20.12 -19.88
CA PRO A 135 -3.12 -20.91 -19.57
C PRO A 135 -2.27 -20.24 -18.49
N SER A 136 -1.66 -21.06 -17.63
CA SER A 136 -0.82 -20.53 -16.55
C SER A 136 0.43 -19.83 -17.09
N ARG A 137 0.77 -18.68 -16.51
CA ARG A 137 2.03 -17.99 -16.80
C ARG A 137 3.25 -18.83 -16.39
N ARG A 138 3.10 -19.71 -15.40
CA ARG A 138 4.16 -20.62 -14.94
C ARG A 138 4.52 -21.67 -15.98
N ALA A 139 3.59 -21.97 -16.90
CA ALA A 139 3.82 -22.89 -18.01
C ALA A 139 4.56 -22.27 -19.21
N LEU A 140 4.76 -20.94 -19.23
CA LEU A 140 5.44 -20.28 -20.34
C LEU A 140 6.93 -20.67 -20.39
N SER A 141 7.37 -21.08 -21.57
CA SER A 141 8.77 -21.36 -21.89
C SER A 141 9.02 -21.04 -23.36
N ARG A 142 10.26 -20.65 -23.69
CA ARG A 142 10.70 -20.53 -25.09
C ARG A 142 10.96 -21.89 -25.73
N ASP A 143 11.22 -22.90 -24.91
CA ASP A 143 11.42 -24.28 -25.33
C ASP A 143 10.09 -25.04 -25.27
N ALA A 144 9.70 -25.64 -26.40
CA ALA A 144 8.40 -26.28 -26.56
C ALA A 144 8.24 -27.55 -25.72
N GLU A 145 9.32 -28.32 -25.54
CA GLU A 145 9.30 -29.53 -24.70
C GLU A 145 9.13 -29.16 -23.23
N THR A 146 9.91 -28.20 -22.74
CA THR A 146 9.79 -27.63 -21.39
C THR A 146 8.42 -27.00 -21.16
N ALA A 147 7.86 -26.28 -22.14
CA ALA A 147 6.52 -25.72 -22.04
C ALA A 147 5.48 -26.83 -21.80
N ARG A 148 5.56 -27.92 -22.57
CA ARG A 148 4.65 -29.06 -22.44
C ARG A 148 4.78 -29.77 -21.10
N LEU A 149 6.01 -29.95 -20.59
CA LEU A 149 6.26 -30.50 -19.26
C LEU A 149 5.64 -29.63 -18.17
N LYS A 150 5.83 -28.29 -18.25
CA LYS A 150 5.28 -27.35 -17.27
C LYS A 150 3.76 -27.27 -17.30
N VAL A 151 3.11 -27.44 -18.47
CA VAL A 151 1.65 -27.58 -18.55
C VAL A 151 1.19 -28.77 -17.71
N GLY A 152 1.87 -29.93 -17.82
CA GLY A 152 1.58 -31.09 -16.98
C GLY A 152 1.78 -30.82 -15.48
N GLN A 153 2.84 -30.11 -15.10
CA GLN A 153 3.08 -29.71 -13.69
C GLN A 153 1.98 -28.78 -13.16
N VAL A 154 1.50 -27.84 -13.98
CA VAL A 154 0.37 -26.96 -13.64
C VAL A 154 -0.90 -27.77 -13.42
N GLU A 155 -1.23 -28.69 -14.32
CA GLU A 155 -2.41 -29.55 -14.17
C GLU A 155 -2.34 -30.42 -12.91
N ASP A 156 -1.17 -31.01 -12.62
CA ASP A 156 -0.96 -31.82 -11.42
C ASP A 156 -1.12 -31.00 -10.14
N ALA A 157 -0.56 -29.77 -10.10
CA ALA A 157 -0.74 -28.86 -8.97
C ALA A 157 -2.20 -28.43 -8.80
N ARG A 158 -2.91 -28.12 -9.89
CA ARG A 158 -4.33 -27.76 -9.83
C ARG A 158 -5.21 -28.94 -9.41
N LYS A 159 -4.92 -30.17 -9.85
CA LYS A 159 -5.59 -31.40 -9.38
C LYS A 159 -5.43 -31.56 -7.88
N ALA A 160 -4.19 -31.45 -7.38
CA ALA A 160 -3.91 -31.55 -5.95
C ALA A 160 -4.63 -30.45 -5.14
N LEU A 161 -4.69 -29.21 -5.65
CA LEU A 161 -5.47 -28.14 -5.05
C LEU A 161 -6.97 -28.50 -4.98
N VAL A 162 -7.56 -28.92 -6.08
CA VAL A 162 -8.99 -29.28 -6.14
C VAL A 162 -9.30 -30.41 -5.17
N ASP A 163 -8.47 -31.44 -5.10
CA ASP A 163 -8.62 -32.53 -4.14
C ASP A 163 -8.57 -32.07 -2.68
N ILE A 164 -7.73 -31.08 -2.36
CA ILE A 164 -7.65 -30.47 -1.02
C ILE A 164 -8.94 -29.68 -0.73
N LEU A 165 -9.44 -28.92 -1.70
CA LEU A 165 -10.63 -28.08 -1.55
C LEU A 165 -11.93 -28.89 -1.44
N LEU A 166 -11.98 -30.07 -2.05
CA LEU A 166 -13.10 -31.00 -1.97
C LEU A 166 -13.08 -31.87 -0.70
N ASP A 167 -11.97 -31.90 0.03
CA ASP A 167 -11.85 -32.65 1.26
C ASP A 167 -12.37 -31.85 2.46
N SER A 168 -13.60 -32.14 2.87
CA SER A 168 -14.24 -31.49 4.02
C SER A 168 -13.58 -31.79 5.37
N LYS A 169 -12.64 -32.73 5.40
CA LYS A 169 -11.85 -33.10 6.59
C LYS A 169 -10.44 -32.54 6.53
N ALA A 170 -10.07 -31.81 5.47
CA ALA A 170 -8.75 -31.21 5.36
C ALA A 170 -8.49 -30.29 6.57
N LEU A 171 -7.29 -30.44 7.14
CA LEU A 171 -6.81 -29.53 8.17
C LEU A 171 -6.75 -28.12 7.54
N HIS A 172 -7.49 -27.16 8.12
CA HIS A 172 -7.66 -25.79 7.61
C HIS A 172 -8.61 -25.58 6.42
N ALA A 173 -9.55 -26.50 6.13
CA ALA A 173 -10.55 -26.34 5.06
C ALA A 173 -11.23 -24.95 5.00
N HIS A 174 -11.59 -24.38 6.16
CA HIS A 174 -12.17 -23.03 6.23
C HIS A 174 -11.21 -21.90 5.81
N GLU A 175 -9.91 -22.01 6.13
CA GLU A 175 -8.91 -21.01 5.72
C GLU A 175 -8.75 -21.01 4.20
N TYR A 176 -8.80 -22.19 3.58
CA TYR A 176 -8.72 -22.31 2.12
C TYR A 176 -9.94 -21.67 1.43
N GLN A 177 -11.13 -21.84 1.99
CA GLN A 177 -12.34 -21.17 1.50
C GLN A 177 -12.25 -19.65 1.63
N LEU A 178 -11.70 -19.14 2.73
CA LEU A 178 -11.45 -17.71 2.91
C LEU A 178 -10.42 -17.18 1.90
N ALA A 179 -9.33 -17.91 1.68
CA ALA A 179 -8.31 -17.55 0.69
C ALA A 179 -8.89 -17.49 -0.74
N LEU A 180 -9.74 -18.45 -1.11
CA LEU A 180 -10.45 -18.46 -2.39
C LEU A 180 -11.40 -17.28 -2.51
N LYS A 181 -12.21 -17.02 -1.48
CA LYS A 181 -13.11 -15.86 -1.44
C LYS A 181 -12.32 -14.57 -1.65
N GLN A 182 -11.26 -14.37 -0.87
CA GLN A 182 -10.38 -13.21 -1.00
C GLN A 182 -9.78 -13.08 -2.40
N SER A 183 -9.34 -14.18 -3.02
CA SER A 183 -8.79 -14.17 -4.37
C SER A 183 -9.79 -13.64 -5.40
N MET A 184 -11.08 -14.01 -5.28
CA MET A 184 -12.15 -13.52 -6.15
C MET A 184 -12.46 -12.05 -5.89
N GLU A 185 -12.54 -11.63 -4.62
CA GLU A 185 -12.76 -10.23 -4.25
C GLU A 185 -11.63 -9.33 -4.77
N LEU A 186 -10.39 -9.80 -4.71
CA LEU A 186 -9.24 -9.09 -5.27
C LEU A 186 -9.31 -8.98 -6.79
N ILE A 187 -9.63 -10.06 -7.52
CA ILE A 187 -9.85 -9.94 -8.97
C ILE A 187 -10.99 -8.99 -9.29
N TYR A 188 -12.09 -9.04 -8.55
CA TYR A 188 -13.20 -8.09 -8.73
C TYR A 188 -12.70 -6.65 -8.58
N HIS A 189 -11.97 -6.32 -7.53
CA HIS A 189 -11.47 -4.95 -7.35
C HIS A 189 -10.41 -4.52 -8.36
N ILE A 190 -9.66 -5.45 -8.95
CA ILE A 190 -8.69 -5.18 -10.02
C ILE A 190 -9.38 -5.01 -11.38
N LYS A 191 -10.40 -5.82 -11.70
CA LYS A 191 -10.94 -5.95 -13.06
C LYS A 191 -12.33 -5.38 -13.29
N ALA A 192 -13.19 -5.36 -12.27
CA ALA A 192 -14.55 -4.87 -12.43
C ALA A 192 -14.57 -3.34 -12.62
N PRO A 193 -15.48 -2.79 -13.43
CA PRO A 193 -15.58 -1.33 -13.65
C PRO A 193 -15.77 -0.52 -12.36
N ASP A 194 -16.42 -1.10 -11.35
CA ASP A 194 -16.67 -0.54 -10.02
C ASP A 194 -15.66 -1.04 -8.96
N GLY A 195 -14.65 -1.79 -9.38
CA GLY A 195 -13.56 -2.28 -8.55
C GLY A 195 -12.71 -1.15 -7.95
N ALA A 196 -12.26 -1.31 -6.71
CA ALA A 196 -11.67 -0.20 -5.96
C ALA A 196 -10.22 0.11 -6.37
N LEU A 197 -9.53 -0.84 -7.00
CA LEU A 197 -8.08 -0.78 -7.22
C LEU A 197 -7.69 -0.22 -8.60
N GLN A 198 -8.61 -0.10 -9.55
CA GLN A 198 -8.29 0.51 -10.84
C GLN A 198 -7.94 1.99 -10.66
N TRP A 199 -6.92 2.47 -11.39
CA TRP A 199 -6.50 3.86 -11.35
C TRP A 199 -7.66 4.82 -11.63
N SER A 200 -8.55 4.52 -12.58
CA SER A 200 -9.75 5.32 -12.87
C SER A 200 -10.60 5.59 -11.61
N ASN A 201 -10.81 4.57 -10.78
CA ASN A 201 -11.58 4.67 -9.55
C ASN A 201 -10.79 5.32 -8.41
N ARG A 202 -9.48 5.00 -8.29
CA ARG A 202 -8.58 5.63 -7.30
C ARG A 202 -8.39 7.13 -7.59
N PHE A 203 -8.22 7.51 -8.84
CA PHE A 203 -8.12 8.89 -9.29
C PHE A 203 -9.42 9.67 -9.07
N LYS A 204 -10.60 9.05 -9.30
CA LYS A 204 -11.89 9.67 -8.96
C LYS A 204 -11.99 10.00 -7.48
N ARG A 205 -11.50 9.10 -6.60
CA ARG A 205 -11.44 9.34 -5.14
C ARG A 205 -10.48 10.48 -4.80
N LEU A 206 -9.28 10.49 -5.39
CA LEU A 206 -8.30 11.56 -5.21
C LEU A 206 -8.89 12.91 -5.62
N SER A 207 -9.47 12.98 -6.82
CA SER A 207 -10.10 14.18 -7.39
C SER A 207 -11.27 14.69 -6.53
N GLY A 208 -12.01 13.77 -5.90
CA GLY A 208 -13.08 14.09 -4.96
C GLY A 208 -12.61 14.53 -3.57
N ASN A 209 -11.33 14.31 -3.22
CA ASN A 209 -10.76 14.72 -1.93
C ASN A 209 -10.13 16.12 -2.05
N SER A 210 -10.94 17.16 -1.85
CA SER A 210 -10.51 18.55 -1.98
C SER A 210 -9.33 18.91 -1.07
N ARG A 211 -9.20 18.26 0.10
CA ARG A 211 -8.09 18.50 1.02
C ARG A 211 -6.78 17.94 0.47
N ALA A 212 -6.81 16.73 -0.07
CA ALA A 212 -5.64 16.13 -0.71
C ALA A 212 -5.22 16.90 -1.95
N VAL A 213 -6.18 17.28 -2.79
CA VAL A 213 -5.91 18.10 -3.99
C VAL A 213 -5.30 19.45 -3.62
N ALA A 214 -5.84 20.14 -2.61
CA ALA A 214 -5.26 21.39 -2.14
C ALA A 214 -3.85 21.21 -1.57
N GLU A 215 -3.58 20.09 -0.88
CA GLU A 215 -2.24 19.80 -0.37
C GLU A 215 -1.25 19.55 -1.50
N LEU A 216 -1.60 18.73 -2.50
CA LEU A 216 -0.79 18.51 -3.71
C LEU A 216 -0.50 19.83 -4.43
N ALA A 217 -1.53 20.65 -4.65
CA ALA A 217 -1.41 21.94 -5.33
C ALA A 217 -0.58 22.97 -4.55
N SER A 218 -0.43 22.81 -3.23
CA SER A 218 0.34 23.75 -2.40
C SER A 218 1.85 23.47 -2.35
N GLN A 219 2.31 22.38 -2.99
CA GLN A 219 3.71 21.99 -2.97
C GLN A 219 4.52 22.74 -4.02
N ASP A 220 5.81 22.91 -3.74
CA ASP A 220 6.75 23.46 -4.70
C ASP A 220 7.31 22.37 -5.60
N ILE A 221 7.43 21.15 -5.06
CA ILE A 221 7.94 19.96 -5.75
C ILE A 221 7.06 18.75 -5.42
N LEU A 222 6.76 17.95 -6.43
CA LEU A 222 6.01 16.70 -6.31
C LEU A 222 6.82 15.55 -6.91
N ALA A 223 6.95 14.45 -6.18
CA ALA A 223 7.59 13.22 -6.65
C ALA A 223 6.59 12.07 -6.59
N PHE A 224 6.22 11.50 -7.74
CA PHE A 224 5.33 10.34 -7.78
C PHE A 224 6.05 9.12 -8.34
N GLN A 225 5.79 7.98 -7.73
CA GLN A 225 6.24 6.66 -8.19
C GLN A 225 5.01 5.82 -8.56
N GLU A 226 5.19 4.84 -9.43
CA GLU A 226 4.12 3.96 -9.90
C GLU A 226 2.85 4.70 -10.38
N CYS A 227 3.04 5.82 -11.05
CA CYS A 227 1.94 6.63 -11.55
C CYS A 227 1.37 6.01 -12.84
N THR A 228 0.15 5.48 -12.79
CA THR A 228 -0.48 4.83 -13.96
C THR A 228 -0.72 5.81 -15.11
N LYS A 229 -1.20 7.02 -14.80
CA LYS A 229 -1.48 8.09 -15.78
C LYS A 229 -1.04 9.45 -15.24
N PRO A 230 0.18 9.90 -15.57
CA PRO A 230 0.70 11.20 -15.17
C PRO A 230 -0.19 12.39 -15.57
N ASP A 231 -0.77 12.36 -16.78
CA ASP A 231 -1.63 13.42 -17.31
C ASP A 231 -2.87 13.71 -16.44
N ASP A 232 -3.40 12.68 -15.78
CA ASP A 232 -4.53 12.81 -14.86
C ASP A 232 -4.14 13.68 -13.66
N LEU A 233 -2.93 13.48 -13.10
CA LEU A 233 -2.41 14.28 -11.99
C LEU A 233 -2.06 15.70 -12.43
N GLU A 234 -1.42 15.85 -13.58
CA GLU A 234 -1.09 17.15 -14.15
C GLU A 234 -2.35 18.01 -14.32
N THR A 235 -3.38 17.42 -14.93
CA THR A 235 -4.68 18.08 -15.12
C THR A 235 -5.34 18.41 -13.79
N LEU A 236 -5.33 17.48 -12.83
CA LEU A 236 -5.94 17.68 -11.52
C LEU A 236 -5.28 18.84 -10.75
N ILE A 237 -3.95 18.89 -10.76
CA ILE A 237 -3.17 19.90 -10.03
C ILE A 237 -3.30 21.26 -10.71
N LYS A 238 -3.10 21.37 -12.03
CA LYS A 238 -3.23 22.64 -12.75
C LYS A 238 -4.61 23.29 -12.64
N ASN A 239 -5.66 22.48 -12.49
CA ASN A 239 -7.03 22.97 -12.31
C ASN A 239 -7.39 23.23 -10.83
N ALA A 240 -6.52 22.89 -9.88
CA ALA A 240 -6.77 23.09 -8.47
C ALA A 240 -6.65 24.58 -8.08
N LYS A 241 -7.48 25.00 -7.12
CA LYS A 241 -7.36 26.34 -6.54
C LYS A 241 -6.02 26.47 -5.83
N ASN A 242 -5.34 27.61 -6.06
CA ASN A 242 -4.02 27.92 -5.50
C ASN A 242 -2.88 27.03 -6.00
N SER A 243 -3.07 26.28 -7.09
CA SER A 243 -1.94 25.66 -7.79
C SER A 243 -1.00 26.75 -8.33
N PRO A 244 0.33 26.52 -8.33
CA PRO A 244 1.24 27.29 -9.16
C PRO A 244 0.70 27.36 -10.58
N GLU A 245 0.64 28.56 -11.16
CA GLU A 245 0.15 28.76 -12.52
C GLU A 245 1.02 27.99 -13.52
N ASN A 246 2.32 27.87 -13.22
CA ASN A 246 3.31 27.23 -14.08
C ASN A 246 3.95 26.00 -13.42
N MET A 247 3.17 24.99 -13.01
CA MET A 247 3.75 23.70 -12.60
C MET A 247 4.17 22.87 -13.81
N VAL A 248 5.45 22.48 -13.87
CA VAL A 248 6.04 21.68 -14.94
C VAL A 248 6.14 20.23 -14.51
N PHE A 249 5.69 19.29 -15.34
CA PHE A 249 5.72 17.85 -15.09
C PHE A 249 6.77 17.18 -15.96
N LEU A 250 7.67 16.43 -15.33
CA LEU A 250 8.67 15.59 -15.98
C LEU A 250 8.33 14.12 -15.73
N THR A 251 8.19 13.36 -16.80
CA THR A 251 7.77 11.95 -16.72
C THR A 251 8.82 11.03 -17.35
N HIS A 252 9.01 9.87 -16.74
CA HIS A 252 9.82 8.78 -17.27
C HIS A 252 9.14 7.42 -17.06
N ASN A 253 9.21 6.58 -18.10
CA ASN A 253 8.79 5.18 -18.11
C ASN A 253 9.79 4.37 -18.95
N LEU A 254 10.01 3.11 -18.58
CA LEU A 254 11.00 2.23 -19.22
C LEU A 254 10.48 1.48 -20.45
N SER A 255 9.20 1.63 -20.78
CA SER A 255 8.57 1.05 -21.97
C SER A 255 8.22 2.15 -22.98
N PRO A 256 9.12 2.45 -23.93
CA PRO A 256 8.80 3.35 -25.05
C PRO A 256 7.58 2.89 -25.86
N SER A 257 7.24 1.60 -25.79
CA SER A 257 6.08 1.00 -26.45
C SER A 257 4.74 1.23 -25.73
N GLY A 258 4.75 1.88 -24.55
CA GLY A 258 3.53 2.12 -23.75
C GLY A 258 2.93 0.87 -23.11
N LYS A 259 3.68 -0.24 -23.04
CA LYS A 259 3.21 -1.50 -22.43
C LYS A 259 3.22 -1.48 -20.90
N SER A 260 4.14 -0.71 -20.32
CA SER A 260 4.21 -0.48 -18.88
C SER A 260 3.47 0.81 -18.56
N THR A 261 2.79 0.81 -17.41
CA THR A 261 2.10 1.96 -16.83
C THR A 261 2.80 2.51 -15.59
N ASP A 262 3.94 1.94 -15.20
CA ASP A 262 4.77 2.36 -14.07
C ASP A 262 5.59 3.58 -14.47
N ASN A 263 4.99 4.76 -14.32
CA ASN A 263 5.67 6.02 -14.54
C ASN A 263 6.24 6.56 -13.24
N VAL A 264 7.42 7.13 -13.32
CA VAL A 264 7.96 8.04 -12.31
C VAL A 264 7.78 9.47 -12.81
N VAL A 265 7.30 10.33 -11.93
CA VAL A 265 6.99 11.73 -12.21
C VAL A 265 7.73 12.61 -11.20
N LEU A 266 8.29 13.72 -11.70
CA LEU A 266 8.78 14.82 -10.90
C LEU A 266 8.15 16.11 -11.44
N ALA A 267 7.45 16.85 -10.59
CA ALA A 267 6.88 18.13 -10.95
C ALA A 267 7.44 19.25 -10.07
N PHE A 268 7.58 20.45 -10.62
CA PHE A 268 8.10 21.61 -9.88
C PHE A 268 7.40 22.90 -10.30
N ASN A 269 7.32 23.84 -9.35
CA ASN A 269 6.80 25.17 -9.57
C ASN A 269 7.80 26.01 -10.40
N ALA A 270 7.51 26.21 -11.69
CA ALA A 270 8.39 26.96 -12.58
C ALA A 270 8.36 28.47 -12.34
N ASP A 271 7.45 29.00 -11.53
CA ASP A 271 7.52 30.40 -11.09
C ASP A 271 8.65 30.62 -10.08
N LYS A 272 9.00 29.57 -9.32
CA LYS A 272 10.08 29.59 -8.32
C LYS A 272 11.39 29.03 -8.86
N PHE A 273 11.32 27.96 -9.64
CA PHE A 273 12.49 27.20 -10.05
C PHE A 273 12.66 27.19 -11.57
N GLN A 274 13.91 27.17 -12.00
CA GLN A 274 14.29 26.97 -13.38
C GLN A 274 15.05 25.65 -13.50
N LEU A 275 14.71 24.84 -14.51
CA LEU A 275 15.52 23.68 -14.88
C LEU A 275 16.86 24.17 -15.43
N VAL A 276 17.97 23.72 -14.83
CA VAL A 276 19.32 24.10 -15.30
C VAL A 276 19.59 23.39 -16.62
N GLU A 277 19.82 24.15 -17.69
CA GLU A 277 20.11 23.54 -19.00
C GLU A 277 21.48 22.87 -18.98
N GLN A 278 21.50 21.55 -19.16
CA GLN A 278 22.72 20.76 -19.23
C GLN A 278 22.51 19.60 -20.21
N GLU A 279 23.38 19.50 -21.22
CA GLU A 279 23.33 18.44 -22.22
C GLU A 279 24.06 17.16 -21.79
N THR A 280 25.09 17.28 -20.94
CA THR A 280 25.93 16.14 -20.50
C THR A 280 26.32 16.23 -19.02
N PRO A 281 25.79 15.34 -18.15
CA PRO A 281 24.61 14.51 -18.41
C PRO A 281 23.40 15.37 -18.76
N ALA A 282 22.43 14.78 -19.49
CA ALA A 282 21.17 15.45 -19.75
C ALA A 282 20.47 15.81 -18.44
N ASN A 283 19.91 17.03 -18.36
CA ASN A 283 19.02 17.44 -17.28
C ASN A 283 17.63 17.74 -17.87
N PRO A 284 16.56 17.00 -17.50
CA PRO A 284 16.51 15.97 -16.46
C PRO A 284 17.26 14.68 -16.82
N LEU A 285 17.83 14.04 -15.80
CA LEU A 285 18.44 12.73 -15.90
C LEU A 285 17.36 11.66 -15.71
N LYS A 286 17.04 10.95 -16.81
CA LYS A 286 16.10 9.82 -16.82
C LYS A 286 16.90 8.52 -16.83
N THR A 287 16.68 7.66 -15.85
CA THR A 287 17.45 6.43 -15.64
C THR A 287 16.58 5.33 -15.02
N SER A 288 17.19 4.20 -14.68
CA SER A 288 16.54 3.10 -13.99
C SER A 288 17.48 2.31 -13.12
N PHE A 289 16.98 1.82 -12.00
CA PHE A 289 17.65 0.78 -11.23
C PHE A 289 17.53 -0.56 -11.95
N GLU A 290 18.68 -1.17 -12.23
CA GLU A 290 18.82 -2.48 -12.89
C GLU A 290 18.04 -2.65 -14.20
N GLY A 291 17.71 -1.55 -14.90
CA GLY A 291 16.88 -1.60 -16.11
C GLY A 291 15.40 -1.94 -15.88
N LYS A 292 14.92 -1.93 -14.63
CA LYS A 292 13.57 -2.42 -14.27
C LYS A 292 12.69 -1.38 -13.60
N LYS A 293 13.25 -0.51 -12.76
CA LYS A 293 12.48 0.49 -12.01
C LYS A 293 12.89 1.90 -12.46
N PRO A 294 11.98 2.72 -13.00
CA PRO A 294 12.33 4.04 -13.49
C PRO A 294 12.77 4.96 -12.34
N ALA A 295 13.64 5.91 -12.66
CA ALA A 295 14.07 6.97 -11.76
C ALA A 295 14.26 8.27 -12.55
N LEU A 296 13.96 9.40 -11.92
CA LEU A 296 14.07 10.71 -12.55
C LEU A 296 14.73 11.68 -11.57
N TYR A 297 15.77 12.36 -12.03
CA TYR A 297 16.48 13.39 -11.29
C TYR A 297 16.51 14.66 -12.11
N CYS A 298 16.47 15.82 -11.45
CA CYS A 298 16.78 17.05 -12.12
C CYS A 298 17.53 18.03 -11.22
N LYS A 299 18.34 18.86 -11.86
CA LYS A 299 19.01 20.00 -11.24
C LYS A 299 18.18 21.26 -11.49
N LEU A 300 17.80 21.93 -10.41
CA LEU A 300 16.98 23.13 -10.42
C LEU A 300 17.77 24.31 -9.87
N MET A 301 17.45 25.51 -10.33
CA MET A 301 17.95 26.77 -9.81
C MET A 301 16.78 27.57 -9.24
N ASP A 302 16.90 28.05 -8.01
CA ASP A 302 15.96 29.03 -7.46
C ASP A 302 16.13 30.36 -8.18
N LYS A 303 15.07 30.82 -8.84
CA LYS A 303 15.06 32.07 -9.61
C LYS A 303 15.33 33.29 -8.74
N LYS A 304 15.01 33.22 -7.45
CA LYS A 304 15.19 34.36 -6.52
C LYS A 304 16.64 34.47 -6.05
N THR A 305 17.24 33.36 -5.63
CA THR A 305 18.60 33.37 -5.04
C THR A 305 19.71 33.01 -6.02
N GLY A 306 19.38 32.43 -7.17
CA GLY A 306 20.34 31.90 -8.13
C GLY A 306 21.06 30.63 -7.65
N LYS A 307 20.69 30.08 -6.49
CA LYS A 307 21.30 28.87 -5.94
C LYS A 307 20.70 27.64 -6.60
N GLU A 308 21.54 26.62 -6.77
CA GLU A 308 21.17 25.35 -7.38
C GLU A 308 20.94 24.26 -6.34
N PHE A 309 20.09 23.28 -6.67
CA PHE A 309 19.85 22.07 -5.89
C PHE A 309 19.40 20.93 -6.80
N ILE A 310 19.51 19.69 -6.32
CA ILE A 310 19.08 18.50 -7.06
C ILE A 310 17.86 17.89 -6.36
N VAL A 311 16.87 17.49 -7.15
CA VAL A 311 15.72 16.72 -6.67
C VAL A 311 15.51 15.49 -7.51
N GLY A 312 14.89 14.48 -6.92
CA GLY A 312 14.55 13.27 -7.65
C GLY A 312 13.30 12.58 -7.15
N SER A 313 12.74 11.76 -8.02
CA SER A 313 11.69 10.80 -7.75
C SER A 313 12.23 9.42 -8.09
N VAL A 314 12.32 8.53 -7.11
CA VAL A 314 12.93 7.20 -7.26
C VAL A 314 11.99 6.10 -6.79
N HIS A 315 12.03 4.97 -7.48
CA HIS A 315 11.41 3.74 -7.02
C HIS A 315 12.51 2.68 -6.90
N HIS A 316 13.07 2.56 -5.70
CA HIS A 316 14.16 1.63 -5.42
C HIS A 316 13.62 0.19 -5.41
N PRO A 317 14.37 -0.82 -5.89
CA PRO A 317 13.95 -2.22 -5.75
C PRO A 317 13.96 -2.66 -4.27
N GLY A 318 13.08 -3.58 -3.89
CA GLY A 318 13.10 -4.23 -2.56
C GLY A 318 13.89 -5.54 -2.54
N GLY A 319 13.86 -6.24 -1.40
CA GLY A 319 14.47 -7.56 -1.24
C GLY A 319 15.91 -7.48 -0.72
N ASP A 320 16.85 -8.13 -1.41
CA ASP A 320 18.28 -8.14 -1.03
C ASP A 320 19.10 -7.08 -1.80
N HIS A 321 18.42 -6.11 -2.43
CA HIS A 321 19.05 -5.12 -3.30
C HIS A 321 19.35 -3.83 -2.52
N ASP A 322 20.61 -3.44 -2.42
CA ASP A 322 21.03 -2.12 -1.95
C ASP A 322 21.69 -1.32 -3.08
N LEU A 323 20.93 -0.37 -3.64
CA LEU A 323 21.35 0.48 -4.75
C LEU A 323 21.45 1.95 -4.34
N ARG A 324 21.63 2.23 -3.04
CA ARG A 324 21.81 3.61 -2.55
C ARG A 324 23.02 4.29 -3.21
N GLN A 325 24.11 3.56 -3.46
CA GLN A 325 25.27 4.10 -4.19
C GLN A 325 24.90 4.54 -5.62
N GLU A 326 24.00 3.83 -6.31
CA GLU A 326 23.55 4.23 -7.65
C GLU A 326 22.79 5.56 -7.62
N VAL A 327 21.99 5.80 -6.56
CA VAL A 327 21.36 7.11 -6.33
C VAL A 327 22.42 8.20 -6.22
N ILE A 328 23.46 7.96 -5.42
CA ILE A 328 24.55 8.93 -5.20
C ILE A 328 25.37 9.16 -6.46
N ASP A 329 25.62 8.13 -7.26
CA ASP A 329 26.32 8.28 -8.53
C ASP A 329 25.49 9.12 -9.51
N ASN A 330 24.16 8.98 -9.52
CA ASN A 330 23.28 9.82 -10.34
C ASN A 330 23.23 11.27 -9.86
N VAL A 331 23.27 11.51 -8.55
CA VAL A 331 23.44 12.86 -7.98
C VAL A 331 24.78 13.46 -8.41
N LYS A 332 25.90 12.74 -8.25
CA LYS A 332 27.25 13.19 -8.63
C LYS A 332 27.34 13.53 -10.12
N LYS A 333 26.68 12.76 -11.00
CA LYS A 333 26.59 13.09 -12.43
C LYS A 333 25.98 14.48 -12.65
N LEU A 334 24.88 14.81 -11.96
CA LEU A 334 24.21 16.11 -12.07
C LEU A 334 24.97 17.26 -11.37
N GLN A 335 25.66 16.96 -10.27
CA GLN A 335 26.56 17.91 -9.59
C GLN A 335 27.71 18.34 -10.51
N GLY A 336 28.24 17.42 -11.31
CA GLY A 336 29.36 17.69 -12.21
C GLY A 336 30.63 18.01 -11.42
N LYS A 337 31.17 19.22 -11.57
CA LYS A 337 32.37 19.68 -10.85
C LYS A 337 32.06 20.32 -9.50
N ASP A 338 30.80 20.61 -9.20
CA ASP A 338 30.38 21.31 -8.00
C ASP A 338 29.83 20.32 -6.97
N SER A 339 30.68 19.93 -6.02
CA SER A 339 30.34 18.95 -4.99
C SER A 339 29.44 19.51 -3.87
N GLU A 340 29.13 20.81 -3.87
CA GLU A 340 28.42 21.47 -2.76
C GLU A 340 26.93 21.68 -3.03
N ILE A 341 26.42 21.27 -4.20
CA ILE A 341 25.00 21.40 -4.54
C ILE A 341 24.18 20.42 -3.68
N PRO A 342 23.25 20.93 -2.83
CA PRO A 342 22.44 20.08 -1.98
C PRO A 342 21.46 19.25 -2.79
N PHE A 343 21.09 18.09 -2.28
CA PHE A 343 20.15 17.20 -2.96
C PHE A 343 19.06 16.63 -2.05
N TYR A 344 17.89 16.38 -2.63
CA TYR A 344 16.75 15.76 -1.96
C TYR A 344 16.10 14.75 -2.90
N ILE A 345 16.46 13.49 -2.76
CA ILE A 345 15.93 12.41 -3.59
C ILE A 345 14.82 11.73 -2.80
N ALA A 346 13.57 11.93 -3.21
CA ALA A 346 12.43 11.33 -2.55
C ALA A 346 11.91 10.13 -3.33
N GLY A 347 11.30 9.19 -2.61
CA GLY A 347 10.61 8.09 -3.25
C GLY A 347 10.33 6.93 -2.34
N ASP A 348 9.90 5.85 -2.97
CA ASP A 348 9.74 4.55 -2.34
C ASP A 348 11.08 3.81 -2.39
N TYR A 349 11.68 3.60 -1.23
CA TYR A 349 12.95 2.89 -1.10
C TYR A 349 12.78 1.37 -0.92
N ASN A 350 11.55 0.89 -0.78
CA ASN A 350 11.19 -0.52 -0.53
C ASN A 350 11.86 -1.18 0.69
N HIS A 351 12.54 -0.39 1.53
CA HIS A 351 13.26 -0.84 2.71
C HIS A 351 13.03 0.13 3.86
N THR A 352 13.10 -0.38 5.08
CA THR A 352 13.14 0.44 6.29
C THR A 352 14.54 0.88 6.63
N ALA A 353 14.65 1.83 7.56
CA ALA A 353 15.92 2.22 8.15
C ALA A 353 16.68 1.02 8.74
N GLU A 354 15.98 0.12 9.44
CA GLU A 354 16.58 -1.07 10.04
C GLU A 354 17.08 -2.05 8.98
N GLN A 355 16.31 -2.27 7.90
CA GLN A 355 16.73 -3.16 6.82
C GLN A 355 18.00 -2.67 6.14
N PHE A 356 18.12 -1.36 5.85
CA PHE A 356 19.37 -0.83 5.31
C PHE A 356 20.52 -0.92 6.32
N ALA A 357 20.27 -0.69 7.62
CA ALA A 357 21.30 -0.83 8.65
C ALA A 357 21.82 -2.28 8.76
N GLU A 358 20.97 -3.28 8.54
CA GLU A 358 21.35 -4.70 8.47
C GLU A 358 22.13 -5.05 7.20
N MET A 359 21.98 -4.27 6.12
CA MET A 359 22.77 -4.41 4.89
C MET A 359 24.14 -3.70 4.99
N ASP A 360 24.25 -2.66 5.83
CA ASP A 360 25.43 -1.82 6.01
C ASP A 360 26.56 -2.44 6.88
N VAL A 361 26.48 -3.73 7.21
CA VAL A 361 27.36 -4.40 8.20
C VAL A 361 28.86 -4.26 7.89
N ASP A 362 29.24 -3.96 6.64
CA ASP A 362 30.64 -3.74 6.20
C ASP A 362 30.95 -2.33 5.65
N SER A 363 30.02 -1.36 5.73
CA SER A 363 30.10 -0.07 5.03
C SER A 363 30.04 1.12 5.99
N THR A 364 31.19 1.74 6.28
CA THR A 364 31.28 3.04 6.99
C THR A 364 31.20 4.24 6.03
N ALA A 365 30.86 4.03 4.75
CA ALA A 365 31.26 4.92 3.67
C ALA A 365 30.12 5.66 2.93
N LEU A 366 28.86 5.44 3.29
CA LEU A 366 27.72 6.08 2.63
C LEU A 366 27.08 7.10 3.57
N ASP A 367 27.67 8.29 3.69
CA ASP A 367 27.04 9.40 4.43
C ASP A 367 26.36 10.38 3.46
N PRO A 368 25.23 9.95 2.90
CA PRO A 368 24.01 10.72 2.98
C PRO A 368 22.92 9.96 3.73
N LEU A 369 22.16 10.70 4.52
CA LEU A 369 21.17 10.16 5.44
C LEU A 369 19.86 9.91 4.68
N LEU A 370 19.34 8.68 4.77
CA LEU A 370 17.93 8.42 4.46
C LEU A 370 17.09 8.87 5.65
N PHE A 371 16.12 9.73 5.38
CA PHE A 371 15.21 10.26 6.37
C PHE A 371 13.80 9.74 6.13
N TYR A 372 13.28 9.03 7.12
CA TYR A 372 11.92 8.47 7.13
C TYR A 372 10.99 9.34 8.01
N PRO A 373 9.67 9.35 7.75
CA PRO A 373 8.72 9.94 8.69
C PRO A 373 8.73 9.16 10.02
N SER A 374 9.10 9.83 11.12
CA SER A 374 9.28 9.17 12.43
C SER A 374 7.97 8.83 13.15
N GLN A 375 6.84 9.41 12.73
CA GLN A 375 5.58 9.31 13.48
C GLN A 375 4.68 8.15 13.03
N LYS A 376 4.76 7.73 11.76
CA LYS A 376 3.87 6.73 11.15
C LYS A 376 4.58 5.99 10.01
N GLY A 377 4.33 4.69 9.86
CA GLY A 377 4.70 3.94 8.66
C GLY A 377 3.97 4.44 7.41
N THR A 378 4.54 4.16 6.25
CA THR A 378 4.06 4.68 4.96
C THR A 378 3.39 3.59 4.12
N MET A 379 3.72 2.31 4.33
CA MET A 379 3.15 1.17 3.59
C MET A 379 2.09 0.41 4.39
N ALA A 380 0.91 0.21 3.81
CA ALA A 380 -0.15 -0.63 4.39
C ALA A 380 -0.13 -2.09 3.89
N GLY A 381 0.49 -2.34 2.73
CA GLY A 381 0.66 -3.67 2.13
C GLY A 381 1.74 -4.52 2.80
N SER A 382 1.90 -5.79 2.37
CA SER A 382 2.91 -6.70 2.94
C SER A 382 4.15 -6.95 2.10
N ASP A 383 4.41 -6.09 1.12
CA ASP A 383 5.61 -6.17 0.29
C ASP A 383 6.87 -6.21 1.15
N TYR A 384 7.68 -7.25 0.93
CA TYR A 384 8.94 -7.50 1.64
C TYR A 384 8.83 -7.50 3.18
N GLY A 385 7.65 -7.82 3.73
CA GLY A 385 7.42 -7.81 5.18
C GLY A 385 7.34 -6.39 5.78
N ASN A 386 7.11 -5.36 4.95
CA ASN A 386 7.08 -3.95 5.34
C ASN A 386 5.71 -3.44 5.78
N VAL A 387 4.85 -4.35 6.22
CA VAL A 387 3.52 -4.02 6.76
C VAL A 387 3.65 -2.97 7.84
N ASN A 388 3.02 -1.81 7.61
CA ASN A 388 2.95 -0.70 8.55
C ASN A 388 4.30 -0.06 8.88
N LYS A 389 5.32 -0.30 8.04
CA LYS A 389 6.65 0.30 8.20
C LYS A 389 6.81 1.51 7.28
N ALA A 390 7.77 2.37 7.62
CA ALA A 390 8.15 3.50 6.76
C ALA A 390 9.18 3.00 5.75
N ILE A 391 8.81 3.02 4.47
CA ILE A 391 9.68 2.65 3.33
C ILE A 391 9.79 3.76 2.30
N ASP A 392 8.90 4.75 2.39
CA ASP A 392 8.98 5.99 1.62
C ASP A 392 9.82 7.00 2.41
N ALA A 393 10.87 7.52 1.78
CA ALA A 393 11.90 8.33 2.44
C ALA A 393 12.43 9.44 1.53
N ILE A 394 13.30 10.26 2.11
CA ILE A 394 14.12 11.22 1.37
C ILE A 394 15.59 10.97 1.71
N MET A 395 16.40 10.69 0.69
CA MET A 395 17.86 10.70 0.81
C MET A 395 18.39 12.11 0.55
N SER A 396 19.21 12.62 1.47
CA SER A 396 19.76 13.96 1.39
C SER A 396 21.12 14.06 2.09
N ASP A 397 21.96 14.98 1.61
CA ASP A 397 23.15 15.48 2.31
C ASP A 397 22.81 16.53 3.39
N GLN A 398 21.57 17.01 3.41
CA GLN A 398 21.07 17.98 4.38
C GLN A 398 20.30 17.27 5.51
N ALA A 399 20.45 17.73 6.75
CA ALA A 399 19.72 17.17 7.88
C ALA A 399 18.20 17.45 7.80
N LEU A 400 17.39 16.39 7.69
CA LEU A 400 15.92 16.48 7.58
C LEU A 400 15.17 16.01 8.85
N THR A 401 15.85 15.88 9.99
CA THR A 401 15.25 15.44 11.25
C THR A 401 14.04 16.31 11.63
N ASN A 402 12.89 15.67 11.90
CA ASN A 402 11.60 16.31 12.20
C ASN A 402 11.01 17.19 11.07
N ARG A 403 11.58 17.17 9.87
CA ARG A 403 11.10 17.91 8.68
C ARG A 403 10.29 17.02 7.73
N ILE A 404 10.23 15.73 8.02
CA ILE A 404 9.50 14.72 7.23
C ILE A 404 8.35 14.17 8.06
N LYS A 405 7.18 14.08 7.44
CA LYS A 405 5.97 13.55 8.08
C LYS A 405 5.04 12.93 7.04
N VAL A 406 4.21 11.99 7.48
CA VAL A 406 3.10 11.50 6.66
C VAL A 406 2.05 12.60 6.53
N SER A 407 1.52 12.79 5.33
CA SER A 407 0.48 13.77 5.06
C SER A 407 -0.82 13.43 5.82
N PRO A 408 -1.47 14.43 6.45
CA PRO A 408 -2.75 14.23 7.13
C PRO A 408 -3.96 14.34 6.19
N SER A 409 -3.78 14.65 4.90
CA SER A 409 -4.88 14.84 3.95
C SER A 409 -5.42 13.52 3.39
N ILE A 410 -4.60 12.46 3.43
CA ILE A 410 -4.99 11.09 3.09
C ILE A 410 -5.26 10.30 4.38
N VAL A 411 -6.53 10.33 4.78
CA VAL A 411 -7.04 9.55 5.91
C VAL A 411 -7.30 8.10 5.53
N LEU A 412 -7.43 7.26 6.55
CA LEU A 412 -7.78 5.87 6.40
C LEU A 412 -9.12 5.67 5.73
N ALA A 413 -9.11 4.88 4.67
CA ALA A 413 -10.29 4.55 3.92
C ALA A 413 -10.95 3.28 4.48
N PRO A 414 -12.30 3.23 4.58
CA PRO A 414 -13.01 2.01 4.94
C PRO A 414 -12.81 0.91 3.87
N PRO A 415 -13.10 -0.36 4.19
CA PRO A 415 -13.18 -1.42 3.20
C PRO A 415 -14.15 -1.06 2.05
N SER A 416 -13.78 -1.46 0.85
CA SER A 416 -14.62 -1.33 -0.32
C SER A 416 -15.76 -2.33 -0.25
N PRO A 417 -17.01 -1.93 -0.57
CA PRO A 417 -18.09 -2.89 -0.71
C PRO A 417 -17.76 -3.81 -1.89
N VAL A 418 -18.11 -5.08 -1.73
CA VAL A 418 -17.99 -6.07 -2.79
C VAL A 418 -19.40 -6.48 -3.19
N SER A 419 -19.71 -6.38 -4.48
CA SER A 419 -21.04 -6.77 -5.00
C SER A 419 -21.16 -8.28 -5.27
N ILE A 420 -20.05 -9.03 -5.21
CA ILE A 420 -20.06 -10.47 -5.42
C ILE A 420 -20.47 -11.23 -4.15
N ARG A 421 -21.30 -12.25 -4.31
CA ARG A 421 -21.67 -13.21 -3.25
C ARG A 421 -21.08 -14.56 -3.59
N VAL A 422 -20.39 -15.15 -2.63
CA VAL A 422 -19.72 -16.44 -2.80
C VAL A 422 -20.38 -17.47 -1.89
N GLY A 423 -20.93 -18.53 -2.49
CA GLY A 423 -21.44 -19.71 -1.79
C GLY A 423 -20.61 -20.93 -2.14
N PHE A 424 -20.33 -21.79 -1.16
CA PHE A 424 -19.70 -23.09 -1.38
C PHE A 424 -20.78 -24.17 -1.31
N ASP A 425 -21.00 -24.89 -2.41
CA ASP A 425 -21.92 -26.02 -2.48
C ASP A 425 -21.11 -27.29 -2.77
N ILE A 426 -20.34 -27.68 -1.76
CA ILE A 426 -19.53 -28.88 -1.76
C ILE A 426 -20.08 -29.75 -0.61
N PRO A 427 -20.52 -31.00 -0.86
CA PRO A 427 -21.08 -31.86 0.17
C PRO A 427 -20.15 -31.95 1.39
N GLY A 428 -20.68 -31.64 2.59
CA GLY A 428 -19.91 -31.63 3.84
C GLY A 428 -19.24 -30.29 4.18
N HIS A 429 -19.26 -29.30 3.29
CA HIS A 429 -18.82 -27.93 3.56
C HIS A 429 -20.02 -27.00 3.74
N HIS A 430 -20.54 -26.87 4.95
CA HIS A 430 -21.53 -25.83 5.27
C HIS A 430 -20.80 -24.59 5.80
N LEU A 431 -20.56 -23.62 4.92
CA LEU A 431 -20.43 -22.23 5.36
C LEU A 431 -21.85 -21.71 5.54
N ALA A 432 -22.24 -21.39 6.78
CA ALA A 432 -23.51 -20.72 7.05
C ALA A 432 -23.60 -19.48 6.15
N THR A 433 -24.47 -19.54 5.14
CA THR A 433 -24.77 -18.42 4.26
C THR A 433 -25.30 -17.29 5.13
N THR A 434 -24.51 -16.23 5.26
CA THR A 434 -24.92 -14.92 5.82
C THR A 434 -25.58 -14.97 7.20
N THR A 435 -24.76 -15.13 8.24
CA THR A 435 -24.59 -14.17 9.34
C THR A 435 -23.28 -14.58 10.01
N ILE A 436 -22.34 -13.64 10.20
CA ILE A 436 -21.15 -13.89 11.01
C ILE A 436 -21.64 -14.03 12.45
N ASP A 437 -22.16 -15.21 12.81
CA ASP A 437 -22.63 -15.47 14.16
C ASP A 437 -22.34 -16.91 14.58
N ALA A 438 -21.78 -17.01 15.78
CA ALA A 438 -21.67 -18.17 16.66
C ALA A 438 -20.54 -19.22 16.54
N THR A 439 -19.59 -19.21 15.59
CA THR A 439 -18.41 -20.12 15.68
C THR A 439 -17.09 -19.52 15.20
N LEU A 440 -16.75 -18.31 15.66
CA LEU A 440 -15.38 -17.80 15.57
C LEU A 440 -14.48 -18.58 16.54
N LYS A 441 -13.36 -19.13 16.04
CA LYS A 441 -12.36 -19.88 16.81
C LYS A 441 -11.67 -19.02 17.90
N PRO A 442 -11.01 -19.64 18.90
CA PRO A 442 -10.45 -18.97 20.08
C PRO A 442 -9.54 -17.78 19.80
N HIS A 443 -8.79 -17.75 18.70
CA HIS A 443 -7.88 -16.65 18.37
C HIS A 443 -8.59 -15.38 17.88
N ILE A 444 -9.76 -15.51 17.22
CA ILE A 444 -10.60 -14.35 16.87
C ILE A 444 -11.40 -13.92 18.09
N ILE A 445 -11.88 -14.86 18.92
CA ILE A 445 -12.49 -14.54 20.22
C ILE A 445 -11.46 -13.83 21.11
N GLU A 446 -10.20 -14.26 21.14
CA GLU A 446 -9.12 -13.65 21.91
C GLU A 446 -8.74 -12.29 21.34
N SER A 447 -8.69 -12.14 20.01
CA SER A 447 -8.45 -10.84 19.36
C SER A 447 -9.61 -9.87 19.60
N GLN A 448 -10.85 -10.33 19.55
CA GLN A 448 -12.04 -9.54 19.88
C GLN A 448 -12.16 -9.25 21.37
N ALA A 449 -11.72 -10.18 22.24
CA ALA A 449 -11.66 -10.00 23.68
C ALA A 449 -10.58 -8.98 24.05
N LYS A 450 -9.37 -9.09 23.51
CA LYS A 450 -8.30 -8.08 23.64
C LYS A 450 -8.73 -6.72 23.10
N PHE A 451 -9.42 -6.70 21.96
CA PHE A 451 -9.97 -5.47 21.40
C PHE A 451 -11.06 -4.86 22.29
N LYS A 452 -11.99 -5.67 22.81
CA LYS A 452 -13.03 -5.23 23.76
C LYS A 452 -12.44 -4.79 25.09
N GLU A 453 -11.43 -5.49 25.60
CA GLU A 453 -10.69 -5.18 26.82
C GLU A 453 -9.96 -3.85 26.65
N THR A 454 -9.26 -3.66 25.53
CA THR A 454 -8.61 -2.39 25.17
C THR A 454 -9.64 -1.26 25.04
N LEU A 455 -10.80 -1.52 24.43
CA LEU A 455 -11.92 -0.56 24.36
C LEU A 455 -12.48 -0.22 25.74
N GLN A 456 -12.58 -1.20 26.64
CA GLN A 456 -13.02 -1.00 28.01
C GLN A 456 -11.98 -0.23 28.82
N GLN A 457 -10.70 -0.51 28.61
CA GLN A 457 -9.58 0.19 29.23
C GLN A 457 -9.54 1.65 28.77
N ILE A 458 -9.77 1.92 27.48
CA ILE A 458 -9.92 3.27 26.93
C ILE A 458 -11.13 3.97 27.56
N LYS A 459 -12.27 3.30 27.68
CA LYS A 459 -13.48 3.87 28.33
C LYS A 459 -13.29 4.13 29.82
N SER A 460 -12.59 3.25 30.54
CA SER A 460 -12.28 3.43 31.96
C SER A 460 -11.26 4.53 32.19
N GLU A 461 -10.27 4.66 31.32
CA GLU A 461 -9.29 5.75 31.38
C GLU A 461 -9.91 7.09 30.98
N GLU A 462 -10.85 7.13 30.03
CA GLU A 462 -11.66 8.33 29.75
C GLU A 462 -12.57 8.66 30.94
N ALA A 463 -13.19 7.68 31.59
CA ALA A 463 -14.00 7.90 32.79
C ALA A 463 -13.15 8.42 33.96
N SER A 464 -11.97 7.86 34.20
CA SER A 464 -11.03 8.37 35.22
C SER A 464 -10.51 9.77 34.88
N ARG A 465 -10.19 10.08 33.62
CA ARG A 465 -9.77 11.43 33.22
C ARG A 465 -10.88 12.47 33.31
N VAL A 466 -12.14 12.07 33.11
CA VAL A 466 -13.30 12.95 33.32
C VAL A 466 -13.57 13.16 34.82
N ILE A 467 -13.35 12.13 35.65
CA ILE A 467 -13.45 12.24 37.11
C ILE A 467 -12.32 13.12 37.69
N ASP A 468 -11.09 13.00 37.17
CA ASP A 468 -9.94 13.81 37.59
C ASP A 468 -9.97 15.25 37.04
N ALA A 469 -10.75 15.50 35.98
CA ALA A 469 -10.95 16.82 35.39
C ALA A 469 -12.18 17.57 35.93
N LEU A 470 -12.97 16.94 36.81
CA LEU A 470 -13.98 17.67 37.58
C LEU A 470 -13.26 18.44 38.68
N PRO A 471 -13.36 19.79 38.72
CA PRO A 471 -12.83 20.53 39.84
C PRO A 471 -13.57 20.07 41.10
N VAL A 472 -12.83 19.53 42.07
CA VAL A 472 -13.28 19.47 43.46
C VAL A 472 -13.43 20.93 43.90
N LYS A 473 -14.63 21.48 43.70
CA LYS A 473 -15.05 22.68 44.40
C LYS A 473 -15.23 22.28 45.86
N HIS A 474 -14.23 22.63 46.67
CA HIS A 474 -14.51 23.00 48.05
C HIS A 474 -15.34 24.30 47.99
N ASP A 475 -16.64 24.15 47.92
CA ASP A 475 -17.57 25.17 48.40
C ASP A 475 -18.33 24.49 49.53
N ASP A 476 -17.88 24.77 50.76
CA ASP A 476 -18.74 24.69 51.93
C ASP A 476 -20.01 25.54 51.66
N ASP A 477 -21.15 25.09 52.18
CA ASP A 477 -22.46 25.77 52.19
C ASP A 477 -23.42 25.55 51.00
N ASP A 478 -23.82 24.30 50.72
CA ASP A 478 -25.22 24.02 50.32
C ASP A 478 -25.63 22.57 50.65
N PRO A 479 -26.36 22.31 51.76
CA PRO A 479 -26.77 20.96 52.15
C PRO A 479 -27.88 20.36 51.26
N ASP A 480 -28.43 21.09 50.27
CA ASP A 480 -29.56 20.61 49.46
C ASP A 480 -29.16 20.18 48.02
N LEU A 481 -27.87 20.24 47.68
CA LEU A 481 -27.37 19.83 46.36
C LEU A 481 -27.32 18.31 46.18
N GLY A 482 -27.14 17.56 47.28
CA GLY A 482 -27.03 16.09 47.29
C GLY A 482 -28.32 15.37 46.87
N ASN A 483 -29.49 15.95 47.16
CA ASN A 483 -30.79 15.35 46.79
C ASN A 483 -31.17 15.56 45.32
N ARG A 484 -30.60 16.58 44.65
CA ARG A 484 -30.94 16.91 43.25
C ARG A 484 -30.19 16.06 42.22
N ILE A 485 -29.02 15.51 42.58
CA ILE A 485 -28.22 14.67 41.69
C ILE A 485 -28.77 13.24 41.63
N SER A 486 -29.33 12.72 42.74
CA SER A 486 -29.93 11.38 42.77
C SER A 486 -31.24 11.24 41.97
N LEU A 487 -31.96 12.34 41.71
CA LEU A 487 -33.23 12.30 40.96
C LEU A 487 -33.08 12.40 39.44
N ARG A 488 -31.88 12.63 38.90
CA ARG A 488 -31.64 12.75 37.45
C ARG A 488 -30.99 11.52 36.81
N ILE A 489 -30.64 10.51 37.61
CA ILE A 489 -30.03 9.25 37.15
C ILE A 489 -31.09 8.13 37.03
N GLN A 490 -32.36 8.38 37.38
CA GLN A 490 -33.46 7.41 37.25
C GLN A 490 -34.60 7.85 36.30
N SER A 491 -34.32 8.70 35.30
CA SER A 491 -35.26 9.01 34.21
C SER A 491 -34.63 8.82 32.83
#